data_AF-A0AAP4UDE0-F1
#
_entry.id   AF-A0AAP4UDE0-F1
#
_cell.length_a   1.000
_cell.length_b   1.000
_cell.length_c   1.000
_cell.angle_alpha   90.00
_cell.angle_beta   90.00
_cell.angle_gamma   90.00
#
_symmetry.space_group_name_H-M   'P 1'
#
loop_
_entity.id
_entity.type
_entity.pdbx_description
1 polymer ?
#
loop_
_entity_poly.entity_id
_entity_poly.type
_entity_poly.pdbx_seq_one_letter_code
_entity_poly.pdbx_strand_id
1 'polypeptide(L)'
;MTEEVLGYLDHNILDSIRKGDPFDIRGLLDKNQITPIYSKENLKEIKRSVGSENEFLSILKELGAKYIEPIYENNLPTGKAQINDSDAFFVWSWFIENEEPMPEYGYGLSSMLEKFYGGRRDETYAEIFSKGDAELKKIMDDAIEELDSNEYFTDEMKEAINALPEMLAVQHQYISEKMDILEQSPVKEFENATGLGAKVLKNINPPQVVQKVFEAVQNSMIGVELDIDIFFAVKYQPFEANSDRKKTLSEKVNGLYHQLNFLGYYRDSDMKNTRGFVRSSSDMTHAGIASFCHLLLCRDEGLVKKAAAAYEYAGVRTQILHFQANKALKRN
;
A
#
# COMPACT_ATOMS: atom_id res chain seq x y z
N MET A 1 19.91 -28.10 -7.02
CA MET A 1 20.04 -26.64 -6.86
C MET A 1 19.15 -26.26 -5.70
N THR A 2 19.72 -25.78 -4.59
CA THR A 2 18.93 -25.25 -3.48
C THR A 2 18.24 -23.98 -3.95
N GLU A 3 16.92 -23.89 -3.81
CA GLU A 3 16.18 -22.65 -4.08
C GLU A 3 16.76 -21.51 -3.21
N GLU A 4 16.98 -20.37 -3.84
CA GLU A 4 17.47 -19.16 -3.18
C GLU A 4 16.39 -18.63 -2.21
N VAL A 5 16.75 -18.43 -0.93
CA VAL A 5 15.80 -17.90 0.07
C VAL A 5 15.77 -16.37 -0.04
N LEU A 6 14.68 -15.86 -0.60
CA LEU A 6 14.44 -14.43 -0.81
C LEU A 6 13.88 -13.74 0.44
N GLY A 7 14.54 -12.68 0.91
CA GLY A 7 14.09 -11.86 2.04
C GLY A 7 13.85 -10.40 1.66
N TYR A 8 12.58 -9.99 1.64
CA TYR A 8 12.19 -8.62 1.37
C TYR A 8 12.54 -7.70 2.55
N LEU A 9 13.24 -6.62 2.26
CA LEU A 9 13.65 -5.61 3.24
C LEU A 9 12.61 -4.49 3.28
N ASP A 10 11.87 -4.41 4.38
CA ASP A 10 11.22 -3.15 4.75
C ASP A 10 12.28 -2.06 4.93
N HIS A 11 11.97 -0.80 4.61
CA HIS A 11 12.94 0.28 4.69
C HIS A 11 13.41 0.59 6.11
N ASN A 12 12.61 0.27 7.14
CA ASN A 12 13.09 0.35 8.51
C ASN A 12 14.24 -0.64 8.83
N ILE A 13 14.42 -1.69 8.03
CA ILE A 13 15.57 -2.61 8.08
C ILE A 13 16.79 -1.91 7.49
N LEU A 14 16.65 -1.30 6.31
CA LEU A 14 17.72 -0.53 5.68
C LEU A 14 18.20 0.60 6.60
N ASP A 15 17.27 1.35 7.21
CA ASP A 15 17.63 2.42 8.15
C ASP A 15 18.26 1.87 9.44
N SER A 16 17.86 0.69 9.90
CA SER A 16 18.53 0.00 11.03
C SER A 16 19.98 -0.35 10.71
N ILE A 17 20.22 -0.90 9.51
CA ILE A 17 21.54 -1.27 9.00
C ILE A 17 22.43 -0.02 8.85
N ARG A 18 21.87 1.07 8.31
CA ARG A 18 22.51 2.37 8.18
C ARG A 18 22.92 2.97 9.53
N LYS A 19 22.09 2.80 10.55
CA LYS A 19 22.34 3.26 11.93
C LYS A 19 23.29 2.37 12.73
N GLY A 20 24.07 1.51 12.08
CA GLY A 20 25.10 0.67 12.70
C GLY A 20 24.67 -0.78 12.96
N ASP A 21 23.54 -1.21 12.40
CA ASP A 21 23.07 -2.60 12.42
C ASP A 21 23.03 -3.26 13.81
N PRO A 22 22.27 -2.69 14.77
CA PRO A 22 22.27 -3.16 16.16
C PRO A 22 21.71 -4.58 16.36
N PHE A 23 21.14 -5.19 15.31
CA PHE A 23 20.55 -6.51 15.34
C PHE A 23 21.37 -7.57 14.58
N ASP A 24 22.55 -7.20 14.07
CA ASP A 24 23.37 -8.07 13.21
C ASP A 24 22.56 -8.64 12.04
N ILE A 25 21.78 -7.77 11.37
CA ILE A 25 20.96 -8.16 10.22
C ILE A 25 21.86 -8.64 9.09
N ARG A 26 23.00 -7.99 8.85
CA ARG A 26 23.99 -8.44 7.86
C ARG A 26 24.47 -9.86 8.16
N GLY A 27 24.92 -10.13 9.38
CA GLY A 27 25.37 -11.46 9.78
C GLY A 27 24.27 -12.51 9.69
N LEU A 28 23.02 -12.14 9.98
CA LEU A 28 21.86 -13.03 9.82
C LEU A 28 21.61 -13.38 8.35
N LEU A 29 21.63 -12.40 7.45
CA LEU A 29 21.43 -12.62 6.01
C LEU A 29 22.52 -13.55 5.46
N ASP A 30 23.80 -13.26 5.75
CA ASP A 30 24.95 -14.05 5.29
C ASP A 30 24.91 -15.48 5.83
N LYS A 31 24.75 -15.63 7.15
CA LYS A 31 24.77 -16.94 7.82
C LYS A 31 23.68 -17.88 7.31
N ASN A 32 22.52 -17.33 6.95
CA ASN A 32 21.37 -18.10 6.49
C ASN A 32 21.25 -18.13 4.95
N GLN A 33 22.21 -17.54 4.22
CA GLN A 33 22.18 -17.45 2.75
C GLN A 33 20.86 -16.85 2.23
N ILE A 34 20.38 -15.81 2.91
CA ILE A 34 19.16 -15.08 2.52
C ILE A 34 19.55 -14.01 1.53
N THR A 35 18.96 -14.04 0.34
CA THR A 35 19.13 -13.02 -0.69
C THR A 35 18.24 -11.82 -0.38
N PRO A 36 18.82 -10.64 -0.13
CA PRO A 36 18.04 -9.46 0.22
C PRO A 36 17.31 -8.91 -1.00
N ILE A 37 16.05 -8.52 -0.83
CA ILE A 37 15.19 -8.02 -1.90
C ILE A 37 14.69 -6.62 -1.56
N TYR A 38 14.72 -5.71 -2.53
CA TYR A 38 14.16 -4.36 -2.44
C TYR A 38 13.31 -4.04 -3.68
N SER A 39 12.43 -3.04 -3.60
CA SER A 39 11.50 -2.67 -4.69
C SER A 39 11.47 -1.17 -4.96
N LYS A 40 10.63 -0.77 -5.92
CA LYS A 40 10.32 0.64 -6.20
C LYS A 40 9.87 1.40 -4.95
N GLU A 41 9.17 0.77 -4.02
CA GLU A 41 8.74 1.45 -2.79
C GLU A 41 9.92 1.83 -1.89
N ASN A 42 10.93 0.95 -1.77
CA ASN A 42 12.17 1.30 -1.08
C ASN A 42 12.86 2.50 -1.74
N LEU A 43 12.87 2.58 -3.08
CA LEU A 43 13.47 3.72 -3.80
C LEU A 43 12.70 5.02 -3.53
N LYS A 44 11.36 4.98 -3.48
CA LYS A 44 10.57 6.17 -3.09
C LYS A 44 10.93 6.65 -1.67
N GLU A 45 11.19 5.74 -0.74
CA GLU A 45 11.60 6.10 0.62
C GLU A 45 13.03 6.61 0.72
N ILE A 46 13.94 6.06 -0.08
CA ILE A 46 15.29 6.58 -0.25
C ILE A 46 15.22 8.03 -0.77
N LYS A 47 14.42 8.30 -1.79
CA LYS A 47 14.19 9.66 -2.31
C LYS A 47 13.65 10.62 -1.26
N ARG A 48 12.74 10.15 -0.38
CA ARG A 48 12.22 10.95 0.74
C ARG A 48 13.28 11.25 1.81
N SER A 49 14.36 10.48 1.84
CA SER A 49 15.47 10.59 2.81
C SER A 49 16.61 11.46 2.27
N VAL A 50 16.29 12.71 1.96
CA VAL A 50 17.20 13.69 1.32
C VAL A 50 18.55 13.77 2.05
N GLY A 51 19.63 13.56 1.31
CA GLY A 51 21.01 13.61 1.80
C GLY A 51 21.56 12.28 2.32
N SER A 52 20.77 11.20 2.33
CA SER A 52 21.19 9.85 2.72
C SER A 52 21.06 8.82 1.59
N GLU A 53 20.79 9.25 0.35
CA GLU A 53 20.51 8.38 -0.79
C GLU A 53 21.68 7.43 -1.06
N ASN A 54 22.89 7.98 -1.19
CA ASN A 54 24.10 7.20 -1.44
C ASN A 54 24.41 6.20 -0.31
N GLU A 55 24.08 6.52 0.95
CA GLU A 55 24.27 5.58 2.06
C GLU A 55 23.37 4.35 1.89
N PHE A 56 22.09 4.56 1.58
CA PHE A 56 21.15 3.46 1.36
C PHE A 56 21.49 2.63 0.12
N LEU A 57 21.86 3.27 -0.99
CA LEU A 57 22.27 2.56 -2.21
C LEU A 57 23.55 1.75 -2.01
N SER A 58 24.51 2.28 -1.24
CA SER A 58 25.73 1.55 -0.87
C SER A 58 25.39 0.31 -0.03
N ILE A 59 24.48 0.44 0.93
CA ILE A 59 24.00 -0.70 1.73
C ILE A 59 23.37 -1.78 0.84
N LEU A 60 22.46 -1.40 -0.07
CA LEU A 60 21.83 -2.36 -1.00
C LEU A 60 22.87 -3.08 -1.86
N LYS A 61 23.87 -2.34 -2.36
CA LYS A 61 24.98 -2.89 -3.15
C LYS A 61 25.87 -3.84 -2.35
N GLU A 62 26.26 -3.44 -1.13
CA GLU A 62 27.07 -4.26 -0.22
C GLU A 62 26.38 -5.57 0.15
N LEU A 63 25.05 -5.52 0.33
CA LEU A 63 24.22 -6.68 0.64
C LEU A 63 24.01 -7.62 -0.57
N GLY A 64 24.43 -7.23 -1.78
CA GLY A 64 24.08 -7.95 -3.01
C GLY A 64 22.56 -8.02 -3.20
N ALA A 65 21.84 -6.97 -2.81
CA ALA A 65 20.38 -6.96 -2.84
C ALA A 65 19.86 -6.95 -4.29
N LYS A 66 18.83 -7.75 -4.58
CA LYS A 66 18.20 -7.80 -5.90
C LYS A 66 16.91 -6.98 -5.92
N TYR A 67 16.62 -6.38 -7.08
CA TYR A 67 15.42 -5.56 -7.28
C TYR A 67 14.24 -6.43 -7.70
N ILE A 68 13.09 -6.30 -7.01
CA ILE A 68 11.85 -6.97 -7.37
C ILE A 68 10.84 -6.00 -7.97
N GLU A 69 10.15 -6.46 -9.01
CA GLU A 69 9.08 -5.71 -9.67
C GLU A 69 7.91 -6.64 -10.02
N PRO A 70 6.67 -6.32 -9.60
CA PRO A 70 5.50 -7.05 -10.04
C PRO A 70 5.32 -6.95 -11.57
N ILE A 71 4.94 -8.06 -12.20
CA ILE A 71 4.70 -8.10 -13.65
C ILE A 71 3.25 -7.72 -13.91
N TYR A 72 3.05 -6.75 -14.81
CA TYR A 72 1.75 -6.31 -15.29
C TYR A 72 1.54 -6.71 -16.75
N GLU A 73 0.35 -7.17 -17.07
CA GLU A 73 -0.11 -7.44 -18.44
C GLU A 73 -1.41 -6.66 -18.65
N ASN A 74 -1.48 -5.85 -19.72
CA ASN A 74 -2.63 -4.96 -19.99
C ASN A 74 -3.00 -4.08 -18.77
N ASN A 75 -1.99 -3.51 -18.10
CA ASN A 75 -2.14 -2.71 -16.88
C ASN A 75 -2.75 -3.45 -15.68
N LEU A 76 -2.78 -4.79 -15.71
CA LEU A 76 -3.30 -5.62 -14.62
C LEU A 76 -2.19 -6.46 -14.00
N PRO A 77 -2.14 -6.59 -12.67
CA PRO A 77 -1.15 -7.43 -12.00
C PRO A 77 -1.37 -8.90 -12.35
N THR A 78 -0.30 -9.58 -12.76
CA THR A 78 -0.34 -11.01 -13.13
C THR A 78 -0.24 -11.96 -11.94
N GLY A 79 0.13 -11.44 -10.77
CA GLY A 79 0.45 -12.24 -9.59
C GLY A 79 1.83 -12.90 -9.67
N LYS A 80 2.67 -12.46 -10.60
CA LYS A 80 4.09 -12.80 -10.70
C LYS A 80 4.93 -11.55 -10.48
N ALA A 81 6.20 -11.77 -10.15
CA ALA A 81 7.19 -10.72 -10.06
C ALA A 81 8.48 -11.16 -10.76
N GLN A 82 9.19 -10.19 -11.32
CA GLN A 82 10.54 -10.37 -11.85
C GLN A 82 11.56 -9.93 -10.79
N ILE A 83 12.69 -10.64 -10.73
CA ILE A 83 13.82 -10.31 -9.86
C ILE A 83 15.01 -10.02 -10.75
N ASN A 84 15.56 -8.82 -10.60
CA ASN A 84 16.66 -8.29 -11.38
C ASN A 84 17.91 -8.14 -10.51
N ASP A 85 19.01 -8.71 -10.97
CA ASP A 85 20.33 -8.64 -10.32
C ASP A 85 21.15 -7.46 -10.87
N SER A 86 20.53 -6.29 -10.91
CA SER A 86 21.14 -5.05 -11.40
C SER A 86 21.69 -4.24 -10.22
N ASP A 87 22.80 -3.54 -10.47
CA ASP A 87 23.43 -2.66 -9.46
C ASP A 87 22.42 -1.61 -8.94
N ALA A 88 22.36 -1.44 -7.62
CA ALA A 88 21.38 -0.55 -6.98
C ALA A 88 21.49 0.91 -7.44
N PHE A 89 22.69 1.40 -7.76
CA PHE A 89 22.87 2.76 -8.30
C PHE A 89 22.36 2.88 -9.74
N PHE A 90 22.49 1.81 -10.54
CA PHE A 90 21.91 1.78 -11.88
C PHE A 90 20.38 1.81 -11.81
N VAL A 91 19.78 0.95 -10.97
CA VAL A 91 18.31 0.92 -10.77
C VAL A 91 17.81 2.25 -10.23
N TRP A 92 18.54 2.90 -9.32
CA TRP A 92 18.22 4.23 -8.82
C TRP A 92 18.25 5.31 -9.92
N SER A 93 19.28 5.31 -10.75
CA SER A 93 19.40 6.29 -11.84
C SER A 93 18.24 6.14 -12.81
N TRP A 94 17.93 4.90 -13.20
CA TRP A 94 16.75 4.60 -14.01
C TRP A 94 15.45 5.06 -13.33
N PHE A 95 15.29 4.80 -12.03
CA PHE A 95 14.11 5.22 -11.27
C PHE A 95 13.91 6.74 -11.30
N ILE A 96 14.98 7.53 -11.13
CA ILE A 96 14.91 8.99 -11.16
C ILE A 96 14.65 9.51 -12.57
N GLU A 97 15.26 8.91 -13.59
CA GLU A 97 15.06 9.30 -15.00
C GLU A 97 13.65 9.00 -15.52
N ASN A 98 13.00 7.95 -15.00
CA ASN A 98 11.69 7.47 -15.44
C ASN A 98 10.60 7.74 -14.41
N GLU A 99 10.82 8.68 -13.48
CA GLU A 99 9.83 8.99 -12.46
C GLU A 99 8.73 9.88 -13.05
N GLU A 100 7.51 9.35 -13.07
CA GLU A 100 6.33 10.16 -13.34
C GLU A 100 5.96 10.97 -12.09
N PRO A 101 5.63 12.26 -12.23
CA PRO A 101 5.18 13.08 -11.12
C PRO A 101 3.92 12.45 -10.52
N MET A 102 3.96 12.13 -9.23
CA MET A 102 2.76 11.63 -8.56
C MET A 102 1.71 12.75 -8.50
N PRO A 103 0.46 12.48 -8.89
CA PRO A 103 -0.65 13.41 -8.68
C PRO A 103 -0.77 13.76 -7.18
N GLU A 104 -0.98 15.04 -6.87
CA GLU A 104 -1.14 15.53 -5.50
C GLU A 104 -2.42 14.98 -4.87
N TYR A 105 -3.50 14.91 -5.65
CA TYR A 105 -4.80 14.44 -5.18
C TYR A 105 -5.02 12.94 -5.40
N GLY A 106 -4.12 12.28 -6.14
CA GLY A 106 -4.25 10.87 -6.50
C GLY A 106 -5.50 10.61 -7.31
N TYR A 107 -5.81 11.52 -8.25
CA TYR A 107 -7.05 11.51 -9.03
C TYR A 107 -8.30 11.56 -8.12
N GLY A 108 -8.18 12.25 -6.98
CA GLY A 108 -9.22 12.39 -5.95
C GLY A 108 -9.31 11.22 -4.99
N LEU A 109 -8.97 9.99 -5.41
CA LEU A 109 -9.16 8.79 -4.60
C LEU A 109 -8.22 8.71 -3.40
N SER A 110 -6.93 9.02 -3.57
CA SER A 110 -5.98 8.99 -2.45
C SER A 110 -6.29 10.06 -1.42
N SER A 111 -6.64 11.27 -1.88
CA SER A 111 -7.02 12.38 -0.99
C SER A 111 -8.36 12.15 -0.29
N MET A 112 -9.32 11.50 -0.96
CA MET A 112 -10.55 11.04 -0.34
C MET A 112 -10.25 10.08 0.82
N LEU A 113 -9.37 9.09 0.60
CA LEU A 113 -8.96 8.16 1.65
C LEU A 113 -8.23 8.88 2.80
N GLU A 114 -7.35 9.85 2.51
CA GLU A 114 -6.72 10.68 3.55
C GLU A 114 -7.78 11.41 4.40
N LYS A 115 -8.81 11.96 3.76
CA LYS A 115 -9.94 12.62 4.45
C LYS A 115 -10.76 11.64 5.29
N PHE A 116 -10.85 10.35 4.92
CA PHE A 116 -11.53 9.33 5.73
C PHE A 116 -10.90 9.15 7.10
N TYR A 117 -9.57 9.31 7.19
CA TYR A 117 -8.82 9.27 8.44
C TYR A 117 -8.82 10.61 9.21
N GLY A 118 -9.45 11.65 8.64
CA GLY A 118 -9.57 12.98 9.23
C GLY A 118 -8.42 13.93 8.88
N GLY A 119 -7.69 13.66 7.79
CA GLY A 119 -6.86 14.63 7.08
C GLY A 119 -7.68 15.56 6.19
N ARG A 120 -7.01 16.48 5.48
CA ARG A 120 -7.63 17.44 4.54
C ARG A 120 -8.93 18.08 5.08
N ARG A 121 -8.82 18.64 6.30
CA ARG A 121 -9.98 19.15 7.05
C ARG A 121 -10.58 20.41 6.46
N ASP A 122 -9.74 21.21 5.81
CA ASP A 122 -10.11 22.50 5.24
C ASP A 122 -10.66 22.36 3.81
N GLU A 123 -10.81 21.13 3.31
CA GLU A 123 -11.33 20.82 1.97
C GLU A 123 -12.59 19.95 2.11
N THR A 124 -13.60 20.17 1.27
CA THR A 124 -14.75 19.28 1.10
C THR A 124 -14.39 18.08 0.22
N TYR A 125 -15.18 17.01 0.25
CA TYR A 125 -15.04 15.90 -0.70
C TYR A 125 -15.27 16.38 -2.13
N ALA A 126 -16.23 17.30 -2.36
CA ALA A 126 -16.44 17.91 -3.67
C ALA A 126 -15.17 18.64 -4.20
N GLU A 127 -14.49 19.41 -3.35
CA GLU A 127 -13.23 20.07 -3.71
C GLU A 127 -12.11 19.06 -4.01
N ILE A 128 -11.99 17.99 -3.21
CA ILE A 128 -11.00 16.93 -3.43
C ILE A 128 -11.24 16.24 -4.78
N PHE A 129 -12.47 15.84 -5.07
CA PHE A 129 -12.77 15.17 -6.33
C PHE A 129 -12.59 16.10 -7.52
N SER A 130 -13.04 17.36 -7.43
CA SER A 130 -12.85 18.33 -8.52
C SER A 130 -11.38 18.54 -8.88
N LYS A 131 -10.49 18.58 -7.88
CA LYS A 131 -9.04 18.67 -8.12
C LYS A 131 -8.48 17.36 -8.71
N GLY A 132 -8.97 16.21 -8.24
CA GLY A 132 -8.65 14.91 -8.80
C GLY A 132 -9.07 14.75 -10.28
N ASP A 133 -10.25 15.23 -10.62
CA ASP A 133 -10.77 15.24 -11.99
C ASP A 133 -9.91 16.11 -12.90
N ALA A 134 -9.42 17.25 -12.40
CA ALA A 134 -8.49 18.09 -13.13
C ALA A 134 -7.14 17.41 -13.38
N GLU A 135 -6.61 16.66 -12.40
CA GLU A 135 -5.39 15.85 -12.58
C GLU A 135 -5.59 14.76 -13.64
N LEU A 136 -6.70 14.04 -13.58
CA LEU A 136 -7.01 12.99 -14.54
C LEU A 136 -7.19 13.58 -15.94
N LYS A 137 -7.97 14.66 -16.08
CA LYS A 137 -8.17 15.34 -17.35
C LYS A 137 -6.84 15.74 -17.99
N LYS A 138 -5.92 16.31 -17.20
CA LYS A 138 -4.60 16.70 -17.69
C LYS A 138 -3.84 15.51 -18.29
N ILE A 139 -3.79 14.37 -17.59
CA ILE A 139 -3.09 13.18 -18.10
C ILE A 139 -3.77 12.64 -19.37
N MET A 140 -5.09 12.72 -19.45
CA MET A 140 -5.82 12.30 -20.63
C MET A 140 -5.56 13.23 -21.82
N ASP A 141 -5.49 14.54 -21.58
CA ASP A 141 -5.13 15.53 -22.60
C ASP A 141 -3.70 15.26 -23.12
N ASP A 142 -2.73 15.08 -22.22
CA ASP A 142 -1.33 14.77 -22.56
C ASP A 142 -1.24 13.46 -23.39
N ALA A 143 -1.97 12.41 -22.99
CA ALA A 143 -2.01 11.15 -23.71
C ALA A 143 -2.68 11.26 -25.10
N ILE A 144 -3.70 12.10 -25.24
CA ILE A 144 -4.32 12.39 -26.55
C ILE A 144 -3.30 13.07 -27.45
N GLU A 145 -2.57 14.08 -26.96
CA GLU A 145 -1.55 14.80 -27.74
C GLU A 145 -0.44 13.87 -28.24
N GLU A 146 0.04 12.96 -27.39
CA GLU A 146 1.06 11.96 -27.77
C GLU A 146 0.55 10.99 -28.84
N LEU A 147 -0.73 10.58 -28.74
CA LEU A 147 -1.34 9.62 -29.65
C LEU A 147 -1.94 10.26 -30.91
N ASP A 148 -2.04 11.59 -31.00
CA ASP A 148 -2.73 12.29 -32.09
C ASP A 148 -2.13 11.98 -33.47
N SER A 149 -0.82 11.69 -33.50
CA SER A 149 -0.09 11.29 -34.71
C SER A 149 -0.21 9.80 -35.08
N ASN A 150 -0.86 8.99 -34.25
CA ASN A 150 -1.00 7.55 -34.44
C ASN A 150 -2.20 7.21 -35.32
N GLU A 151 -1.97 6.55 -36.46
CA GLU A 151 -3.01 6.18 -37.44
C GLU A 151 -4.10 5.23 -36.88
N TYR A 152 -3.81 4.52 -35.79
CA TYR A 152 -4.79 3.65 -35.11
C TYR A 152 -5.61 4.40 -34.04
N PHE A 153 -5.27 5.65 -33.74
CA PHE A 153 -5.99 6.47 -32.77
C PHE A 153 -7.08 7.29 -33.46
N THR A 154 -8.25 6.68 -33.56
CA THR A 154 -9.41 7.21 -34.28
C THR A 154 -10.06 8.40 -33.57
N ASP A 155 -10.80 9.21 -34.32
CA ASP A 155 -11.55 10.35 -33.76
C ASP A 155 -12.63 9.88 -32.77
N GLU A 156 -13.25 8.71 -32.99
CA GLU A 156 -14.19 8.11 -32.04
C GLU A 156 -13.54 7.78 -30.70
N MET A 157 -12.28 7.32 -30.70
CA MET A 157 -11.51 7.09 -29.48
C MET A 157 -11.20 8.40 -28.76
N LYS A 158 -10.85 9.46 -29.51
CA LYS A 158 -10.64 10.81 -28.94
C LYS A 158 -11.90 11.35 -28.30
N GLU A 159 -13.05 11.25 -28.98
CA GLU A 159 -14.34 11.68 -28.45
C GLU A 159 -14.72 10.91 -27.18
N ALA A 160 -14.53 9.58 -27.17
CA ALA A 160 -14.80 8.76 -25.99
C ALA A 160 -13.92 9.16 -24.79
N ILE A 161 -12.63 9.40 -25.02
CA ILE A 161 -11.69 9.84 -23.99
C ILE A 161 -12.06 11.24 -23.47
N ASN A 162 -12.40 12.17 -24.37
CA ASN A 162 -12.80 13.53 -24.00
C ASN A 162 -14.09 13.58 -23.16
N ALA A 163 -14.98 12.59 -23.30
CA ALA A 163 -16.23 12.51 -22.52
C ALA A 163 -16.03 11.95 -21.09
N LEU A 164 -14.95 11.21 -20.83
CA LEU A 164 -14.73 10.53 -19.54
C LEU A 164 -14.62 11.49 -18.34
N PRO A 165 -13.89 12.62 -18.40
CA PRO A 165 -13.83 13.56 -17.28
C PRO A 165 -15.20 14.09 -16.84
N GLU A 166 -16.09 14.41 -17.80
CA GLU A 166 -17.44 14.88 -17.48
C GLU A 166 -18.29 13.78 -16.82
N MET A 167 -18.20 12.54 -17.32
CA MET A 167 -18.88 11.40 -16.72
C MET A 167 -18.43 11.15 -15.28
N LEU A 168 -17.12 11.27 -15.00
CA LEU A 168 -16.55 11.11 -13.67
C LEU A 168 -16.97 12.24 -12.73
N ALA A 169 -16.96 13.49 -13.20
CA ALA A 169 -17.39 14.64 -12.41
C ALA A 169 -18.83 14.48 -11.90
N VAL A 170 -19.75 13.95 -12.73
CA VAL A 170 -21.13 13.66 -12.30
C VAL A 170 -21.19 12.59 -11.21
N GLN A 171 -20.39 11.52 -11.33
CA GLN A 171 -20.33 10.48 -10.29
C GLN A 171 -19.74 11.00 -8.98
N HIS A 172 -18.64 11.75 -9.07
CA HIS A 172 -18.00 12.38 -7.93
C HIS A 172 -18.91 13.38 -7.24
N GLN A 173 -19.70 14.17 -7.99
CA GLN A 173 -20.69 15.07 -7.42
C GLN A 173 -21.69 14.29 -6.55
N TYR A 174 -22.32 13.24 -7.09
CA TYR A 174 -23.28 12.42 -6.35
C TYR A 174 -22.69 11.82 -5.06
N ILE A 175 -21.43 11.36 -5.12
CA ILE A 175 -20.73 10.81 -3.96
C ILE A 175 -20.45 11.92 -2.93
N SER A 176 -19.91 13.05 -3.37
CA SER A 176 -19.56 14.18 -2.49
C SER A 176 -20.76 14.76 -1.76
N GLU A 177 -21.91 14.91 -2.43
CA GLU A 177 -23.15 15.40 -1.81
C GLU A 177 -23.58 14.57 -0.59
N LYS A 178 -23.32 13.26 -0.62
CA LYS A 178 -23.61 12.36 0.52
C LYS A 178 -22.54 12.35 1.58
N MET A 179 -21.32 12.74 1.26
CA MET A 179 -20.18 12.63 2.17
C MET A 179 -19.85 13.96 2.84
N ASP A 180 -20.14 15.07 2.17
CA ASP A 180 -19.96 16.42 2.73
C ASP A 180 -21.00 16.78 3.79
N ILE A 181 -22.11 16.03 3.88
CA ILE A 181 -23.05 16.14 5.01
C ILE A 181 -22.52 15.51 6.30
N LEU A 182 -21.44 14.70 6.24
CA LEU A 182 -20.89 14.04 7.41
C LEU A 182 -20.11 15.05 8.25
N GLU A 183 -20.52 15.24 9.51
CA GLU A 183 -19.84 16.15 10.44
C GLU A 183 -18.46 15.65 10.88
N GLN A 184 -18.20 14.34 10.76
CA GLN A 184 -16.97 13.70 11.19
C GLN A 184 -16.39 12.85 10.07
N SER A 185 -15.09 12.58 10.16
CA SER A 185 -14.44 11.65 9.23
C SER A 185 -15.07 10.24 9.33
N PRO A 186 -15.28 9.53 8.20
CA PRO A 186 -15.82 8.17 8.17
C PRO A 186 -15.23 7.19 9.19
N VAL A 187 -13.90 7.25 9.44
CA VAL A 187 -13.27 6.42 10.48
C VAL A 187 -13.87 6.72 11.86
N LYS A 188 -14.04 7.99 12.21
CA LYS A 188 -14.57 8.41 13.51
C LYS A 188 -16.05 8.08 13.65
N GLU A 189 -16.82 8.28 12.58
CA GLU A 189 -18.22 7.91 12.53
C GLU A 189 -18.41 6.41 12.74
N PHE A 190 -17.64 5.57 12.04
CA PHE A 190 -17.60 4.14 12.24
C PHE A 190 -17.29 3.77 13.70
N GLU A 191 -16.24 4.37 14.29
CA GLU A 191 -15.87 4.09 15.69
C GLU A 191 -16.99 4.48 16.67
N ASN A 192 -17.66 5.61 16.45
CA ASN A 192 -18.75 6.05 17.32
C ASN A 192 -19.98 5.15 17.19
N ALA A 193 -20.31 4.72 15.97
CA ALA A 193 -21.48 3.90 15.68
C ALA A 193 -21.34 2.46 16.17
N THR A 194 -20.14 1.89 16.04
CA THR A 194 -19.89 0.46 16.35
C THR A 194 -19.26 0.24 17.72
N GLY A 195 -18.66 1.27 18.31
CA GLY A 195 -17.79 1.13 19.50
C GLY A 195 -16.48 0.39 19.22
N LEU A 196 -16.24 -0.02 17.97
CA LEU A 196 -14.98 -0.61 17.53
C LEU A 196 -13.96 0.49 17.23
N GLY A 197 -12.69 0.11 17.17
CA GLY A 197 -11.60 1.03 16.89
C GLY A 197 -10.28 0.54 17.47
N ALA A 198 -9.24 1.38 17.40
CA ALA A 198 -7.89 0.94 17.74
C ALA A 198 -7.72 0.40 19.17
N LYS A 199 -8.43 0.98 20.14
CA LYS A 199 -8.38 0.53 21.55
C LYS A 199 -9.00 -0.84 21.77
N VAL A 200 -9.95 -1.25 20.92
CA VAL A 200 -10.67 -2.51 21.04
C VAL A 200 -9.99 -3.56 20.17
N LEU A 201 -9.85 -3.28 18.87
CA LEU A 201 -9.40 -4.26 17.89
C LEU A 201 -7.93 -4.65 18.06
N LYS A 202 -7.06 -3.75 18.55
CA LYS A 202 -5.64 -4.09 18.82
C LYS A 202 -5.47 -5.25 19.81
N ASN A 203 -6.47 -5.53 20.66
CA ASN A 203 -6.43 -6.63 21.63
C ASN A 203 -6.79 -8.00 21.02
N ILE A 204 -7.19 -8.05 19.75
CA ILE A 204 -7.46 -9.30 19.05
C ILE A 204 -6.13 -10.01 18.77
N ASN A 205 -5.96 -11.20 19.38
CA ASN A 205 -4.75 -11.99 19.23
C ASN A 205 -4.93 -13.10 18.16
N PRO A 206 -3.85 -13.42 17.42
CA PRO A 206 -3.81 -14.60 16.53
C PRO A 206 -4.15 -15.90 17.25
N PRO A 207 -4.54 -16.97 16.53
CA PRO A 207 -4.75 -17.03 15.07
C PRO A 207 -6.10 -16.41 14.62
N GLN A 208 -6.37 -16.40 13.32
CA GLN A 208 -7.64 -16.02 12.69
C GLN A 208 -8.06 -14.57 13.00
N VAL A 209 -7.09 -13.65 12.94
CA VAL A 209 -7.32 -12.24 13.27
C VAL A 209 -8.38 -11.61 12.36
N VAL A 210 -8.30 -11.84 11.05
CA VAL A 210 -9.24 -11.25 10.07
C VAL A 210 -10.67 -11.69 10.35
N GLN A 211 -10.86 -12.99 10.61
CA GLN A 211 -12.18 -13.55 10.95
C GLN A 211 -12.71 -12.97 12.26
N LYS A 212 -11.88 -12.86 13.30
CA LYS A 212 -12.28 -12.28 14.59
C LYS A 212 -12.63 -10.79 14.49
N VAL A 213 -11.88 -10.03 13.69
CA VAL A 213 -12.19 -8.63 13.39
C VAL A 213 -13.51 -8.55 12.64
N PHE A 214 -13.71 -9.39 11.62
CA PHE A 214 -14.95 -9.44 10.85
C PHE A 214 -16.16 -9.75 11.75
N GLU A 215 -16.06 -10.76 12.61
CA GLU A 215 -17.11 -11.14 13.54
C GLU A 215 -17.47 -9.98 14.49
N ALA A 216 -16.47 -9.24 14.99
CA ALA A 216 -16.72 -8.06 15.82
C ALA A 216 -17.50 -6.98 15.06
N VAL A 217 -17.15 -6.73 13.79
CA VAL A 217 -17.86 -5.77 12.92
C VAL A 217 -19.28 -6.25 12.64
N GLN A 218 -19.44 -7.49 12.19
CA GLN A 218 -20.74 -8.09 11.86
C GLN A 218 -21.71 -8.05 13.05
N ASN A 219 -21.22 -8.34 14.26
CA ASN A 219 -22.02 -8.29 15.49
C ASN A 219 -22.41 -6.85 15.91
N SER A 220 -21.66 -5.84 15.46
CA SER A 220 -21.99 -4.43 15.72
C SER A 220 -23.02 -3.85 14.74
N MET A 221 -23.30 -4.53 13.63
CA MET A 221 -24.19 -4.07 12.55
C MET A 221 -25.39 -5.00 12.37
N ILE A 222 -26.31 -4.98 13.35
CA ILE A 222 -27.49 -5.86 13.38
C ILE A 222 -28.33 -5.71 12.10
N GLY A 223 -28.59 -6.83 11.42
CA GLY A 223 -29.44 -6.88 10.23
C GLY A 223 -28.73 -6.60 8.90
N VAL A 224 -27.41 -6.36 8.93
CA VAL A 224 -26.58 -6.23 7.73
C VAL A 224 -25.85 -7.55 7.50
N GLU A 225 -26.06 -8.23 6.38
CA GLU A 225 -25.28 -9.41 6.00
C GLU A 225 -24.11 -8.98 5.12
N LEU A 226 -22.88 -9.28 5.54
CA LEU A 226 -21.66 -8.96 4.80
C LEU A 226 -20.94 -10.25 4.40
N ASP A 227 -20.38 -10.27 3.19
CA ASP A 227 -19.40 -11.28 2.78
C ASP A 227 -18.01 -10.82 3.21
N ILE A 228 -17.31 -11.63 3.99
CA ILE A 228 -15.99 -11.31 4.54
C ILE A 228 -14.95 -11.04 3.45
N ASP A 229 -14.98 -11.78 2.33
CA ASP A 229 -14.01 -11.64 1.26
C ASP A 229 -14.26 -10.36 0.46
N ILE A 230 -15.52 -9.97 0.28
CA ILE A 230 -15.87 -8.68 -0.32
C ILE A 230 -15.50 -7.53 0.63
N PHE A 231 -15.83 -7.66 1.92
CA PHE A 231 -15.58 -6.63 2.93
C PHE A 231 -14.08 -6.33 3.13
N PHE A 232 -13.22 -7.35 3.09
CA PHE A 232 -11.76 -7.20 3.13
C PHE A 232 -11.12 -7.07 1.75
N ALA A 233 -11.91 -6.83 0.70
CA ALA A 233 -11.46 -6.65 -0.69
C ALA A 233 -10.58 -7.79 -1.25
N VAL A 234 -10.78 -9.02 -0.74
CA VAL A 234 -10.17 -10.26 -1.23
C VAL A 234 -10.84 -10.73 -2.52
N LYS A 235 -12.13 -10.45 -2.68
CA LYS A 235 -12.89 -10.55 -3.93
C LYS A 235 -13.19 -9.15 -4.48
N TYR A 236 -13.49 -9.10 -5.77
CA TYR A 236 -14.07 -7.91 -6.39
C TYR A 236 -15.52 -7.75 -5.95
N GLN A 237 -15.94 -6.50 -5.77
CA GLN A 237 -17.34 -6.15 -5.88
C GLN A 237 -17.83 -6.41 -7.31
N PRO A 238 -19.10 -6.79 -7.52
CA PRO A 238 -19.63 -7.04 -8.86
C PRO A 238 -19.48 -5.86 -9.83
N PHE A 239 -19.49 -4.64 -9.30
CA PHE A 239 -19.38 -3.40 -10.07
C PHE A 239 -17.92 -2.92 -10.29
N GLU A 240 -16.92 -3.55 -9.65
CA GLU A 240 -15.52 -3.21 -9.91
C GLU A 240 -15.13 -3.58 -11.35
N ALA A 241 -14.29 -2.76 -11.97
CA ALA A 241 -13.68 -3.10 -13.25
C ALA A 241 -12.86 -4.40 -13.11
N ASN A 242 -12.99 -5.31 -14.08
CA ASN A 242 -12.35 -6.63 -14.07
C ASN A 242 -12.85 -7.56 -12.94
N SER A 243 -14.11 -7.41 -12.50
CA SER A 243 -14.70 -8.27 -11.46
C SER A 243 -14.80 -9.76 -11.84
N ASP A 244 -14.58 -10.09 -13.11
CA ASP A 244 -14.50 -11.43 -13.66
C ASP A 244 -13.18 -12.16 -13.34
N ARG A 245 -12.12 -11.42 -12.98
CA ARG A 245 -10.83 -12.03 -12.63
C ARG A 245 -10.70 -12.33 -11.14
N LYS A 246 -9.72 -13.18 -10.81
CA LYS A 246 -9.31 -13.39 -9.42
C LYS A 246 -8.24 -12.35 -9.04
N LYS A 247 -8.37 -11.77 -7.84
CA LYS A 247 -7.30 -10.95 -7.24
C LYS A 247 -6.06 -11.81 -7.00
N THR A 248 -4.90 -11.23 -7.29
CA THR A 248 -3.58 -11.80 -6.99
C THR A 248 -3.34 -11.80 -5.48
N LEU A 249 -2.30 -12.51 -5.00
CA LEU A 249 -1.99 -12.54 -3.57
C LEU A 249 -1.61 -11.15 -3.04
N SER A 250 -0.81 -10.39 -3.77
CA SER A 250 -0.41 -9.03 -3.37
C SER A 250 -1.62 -8.09 -3.26
N GLU A 251 -2.57 -8.17 -4.21
CA GLU A 251 -3.81 -7.39 -4.15
C GLU A 251 -4.68 -7.73 -2.93
N LYS A 252 -4.81 -9.03 -2.62
CA LYS A 252 -5.53 -9.48 -1.42
C LYS A 252 -4.87 -8.99 -0.15
N VAL A 253 -3.54 -9.07 -0.08
CA VAL A 253 -2.77 -8.57 1.07
C VAL A 253 -2.99 -7.08 1.25
N ASN A 254 -2.92 -6.29 0.18
CA ASN A 254 -3.16 -4.84 0.26
C ASN A 254 -4.57 -4.51 0.75
N GLY A 255 -5.60 -5.19 0.21
CA GLY A 255 -6.99 -5.02 0.63
C GLY A 255 -7.19 -5.36 2.12
N LEU A 256 -6.68 -6.52 2.56
CA LEU A 256 -6.72 -6.95 3.95
C LEU A 256 -6.01 -5.96 4.87
N TYR A 257 -4.78 -5.57 4.51
CA TYR A 257 -3.96 -4.66 5.29
C TYR A 257 -4.63 -3.29 5.44
N HIS A 258 -5.11 -2.71 4.34
CA HIS A 258 -5.83 -1.45 4.34
C HIS A 258 -7.06 -1.51 5.24
N GLN A 259 -7.88 -2.56 5.10
CA GLN A 259 -9.11 -2.69 5.86
C GLN A 259 -8.83 -2.88 7.37
N LEU A 260 -7.82 -3.68 7.73
CA LEU A 260 -7.38 -3.82 9.12
C LEU A 260 -6.94 -2.45 9.71
N ASN A 261 -6.18 -1.67 8.94
CA ASN A 261 -5.76 -0.33 9.31
C ASN A 261 -6.94 0.63 9.48
N PHE A 262 -7.86 0.65 8.51
CA PHE A 262 -9.09 1.45 8.54
C PHE A 262 -9.92 1.16 9.79
N LEU A 263 -10.19 -0.11 10.08
CA LEU A 263 -11.02 -0.52 11.22
C LEU A 263 -10.38 -0.22 12.58
N GLY A 264 -9.04 -0.26 12.65
CA GLY A 264 -8.32 0.04 13.89
C GLY A 264 -7.34 -1.04 14.35
N TYR A 265 -7.27 -2.19 13.67
CA TYR A 265 -6.34 -3.26 14.05
C TYR A 265 -4.90 -2.83 13.78
N TYR A 266 -4.17 -2.44 14.85
CA TYR A 266 -2.83 -1.84 14.74
C TYR A 266 -2.80 -0.67 13.73
N ARG A 267 -3.80 0.22 13.81
CA ARG A 267 -3.85 1.40 12.94
C ARG A 267 -2.59 2.25 13.05
N ASP A 268 -2.10 2.71 11.91
CA ASP A 268 -0.94 3.60 11.83
C ASP A 268 -1.21 4.95 12.49
N SER A 269 -0.15 5.55 13.04
CA SER A 269 -0.25 6.88 13.64
C SER A 269 -0.22 7.98 12.57
N ASP A 270 -0.68 9.16 12.95
CA ASP A 270 -0.54 10.39 12.15
C ASP A 270 -1.25 10.40 10.79
N MET A 271 -2.21 9.49 10.58
CA MET A 271 -3.05 9.39 9.36
C MET A 271 -3.86 10.65 9.02
N LYS A 272 -3.88 11.64 9.93
CA LYS A 272 -4.53 12.95 9.75
C LYS A 272 -3.65 13.94 9.00
N ASN A 273 -2.39 13.62 8.75
CA ASN A 273 -1.51 14.41 7.90
C ASN A 273 -1.01 13.56 6.73
N THR A 274 -0.75 14.24 5.62
CA THR A 274 -0.37 13.61 4.34
C THR A 274 0.87 12.75 4.48
N ARG A 275 1.87 13.18 5.27
CA ARG A 275 3.09 12.40 5.49
C ARG A 275 2.82 11.06 6.20
N GLY A 276 1.95 11.07 7.21
CA GLY A 276 1.54 9.85 7.92
C GLY A 276 0.73 8.92 7.03
N PHE A 277 -0.18 9.47 6.23
CA PHE A 277 -0.96 8.72 5.25
C PHE A 277 -0.06 8.03 4.22
N VAL A 278 0.86 8.77 3.58
CA VAL A 278 1.83 8.23 2.62
C VAL A 278 2.70 7.13 3.24
N ARG A 279 3.15 7.31 4.50
CA ARG A 279 3.91 6.28 5.21
C ARG A 279 3.09 4.99 5.39
N SER A 280 1.82 5.10 5.79
CA SER A 280 0.92 3.94 5.93
C SER A 280 0.68 3.22 4.60
N SER A 281 0.52 3.96 3.50
CA SER A 281 0.43 3.38 2.16
C SER A 281 1.72 2.69 1.72
N SER A 282 2.88 3.22 2.11
CA SER A 282 4.19 2.58 1.92
C SER A 282 4.24 1.24 2.64
N ASP A 283 3.93 1.21 3.94
CA ASP A 283 3.93 -0.01 4.76
C ASP A 283 3.04 -1.11 4.19
N MET A 284 1.84 -0.73 3.71
CA MET A 284 0.95 -1.64 3.00
C MET A 284 1.60 -2.21 1.74
N THR A 285 2.26 -1.36 0.95
CA THR A 285 2.93 -1.75 -0.29
C THR A 285 4.10 -2.70 -0.02
N HIS A 286 4.88 -2.47 1.05
CA HIS A 286 5.92 -3.40 1.50
C HIS A 286 5.34 -4.78 1.81
N ALA A 287 4.23 -4.85 2.56
CA ALA A 287 3.55 -6.11 2.85
C ALA A 287 3.03 -6.81 1.57
N GLY A 288 2.45 -6.04 0.64
CA GLY A 288 1.99 -6.56 -0.65
C GLY A 288 3.12 -7.17 -1.49
N ILE A 289 4.24 -6.45 -1.64
CA ILE A 289 5.39 -6.91 -2.44
C ILE A 289 6.10 -8.08 -1.77
N ALA A 290 6.23 -8.07 -0.44
CA ALA A 290 6.86 -9.16 0.28
C ALA A 290 6.12 -10.51 0.12
N SER A 291 4.85 -10.52 -0.29
CA SER A 291 4.10 -11.75 -0.60
C SER A 291 4.70 -12.58 -1.75
N PHE A 292 5.58 -11.99 -2.57
CA PHE A 292 6.37 -12.68 -3.60
C PHE A 292 7.66 -13.33 -3.05
N CYS A 293 8.04 -13.04 -1.82
CA CYS A 293 9.29 -13.49 -1.19
C CYS A 293 9.04 -14.59 -0.15
N HIS A 294 10.13 -15.22 0.31
CA HIS A 294 10.05 -16.22 1.39
C HIS A 294 9.95 -15.55 2.76
N LEU A 295 10.61 -14.40 2.93
CA LEU A 295 10.67 -13.66 4.18
C LEU A 295 10.30 -12.19 3.98
N LEU A 296 9.60 -11.61 4.96
CA LEU A 296 9.48 -10.17 5.19
C LEU A 296 10.33 -9.83 6.42
N LEU A 297 11.36 -9.01 6.26
CA LEU A 297 12.15 -8.48 7.36
C LEU A 297 11.59 -7.12 7.72
N CYS A 298 11.20 -6.92 8.99
CA CYS A 298 10.56 -5.68 9.44
C CYS A 298 10.85 -5.42 10.92
N ARG A 299 10.88 -4.13 11.32
CA ARG A 299 10.97 -3.71 12.73
C ARG A 299 9.66 -3.18 13.29
N ASP A 300 8.78 -2.68 12.43
CA ASP A 300 7.52 -2.06 12.85
C ASP A 300 6.51 -3.12 13.32
N GLU A 301 6.09 -3.03 14.58
CA GLU A 301 5.13 -3.98 15.15
C GLU A 301 3.75 -3.87 14.48
N GLY A 302 3.31 -2.67 14.13
CA GLY A 302 2.01 -2.46 13.49
C GLY A 302 1.95 -3.12 12.12
N LEU A 303 2.97 -2.88 11.29
CA LEU A 303 3.12 -3.52 9.99
C LEU A 303 3.15 -5.04 10.14
N VAL A 304 4.01 -5.59 11.02
CA VAL A 304 4.12 -7.03 11.26
C VAL A 304 2.78 -7.65 11.62
N LYS A 305 2.00 -7.02 12.50
CA LYS A 305 0.71 -7.56 12.97
C LYS A 305 -0.33 -7.58 11.86
N LYS A 306 -0.42 -6.50 11.08
CA LYS A 306 -1.34 -6.41 9.93
C LYS A 306 -0.93 -7.37 8.81
N ALA A 307 0.35 -7.43 8.46
CA ALA A 307 0.88 -8.35 7.45
C ALA A 307 0.68 -9.82 7.85
N ALA A 308 0.95 -10.19 9.11
CA ALA A 308 0.73 -11.55 9.59
C ALA A 308 -0.74 -11.99 9.46
N ALA A 309 -1.67 -11.12 9.86
CA ALA A 309 -3.10 -11.37 9.74
C ALA A 309 -3.54 -11.50 8.27
N ALA A 310 -3.04 -10.61 7.40
CA ALA A 310 -3.32 -10.66 5.96
C ALA A 310 -2.75 -11.93 5.32
N TYR A 311 -1.52 -12.33 5.66
CA TYR A 311 -0.88 -13.52 5.12
C TYR A 311 -1.58 -14.80 5.56
N GLU A 312 -1.97 -14.91 6.84
CA GLU A 312 -2.73 -16.03 7.36
C GLU A 312 -4.04 -16.22 6.59
N TYR A 313 -4.81 -15.14 6.41
CA TYR A 313 -6.10 -15.19 5.73
C TYR A 313 -5.97 -15.46 4.23
N ALA A 314 -5.04 -14.78 3.55
CA ALA A 314 -4.84 -14.91 2.11
C ALA A 314 -4.10 -16.20 1.70
N GLY A 315 -3.54 -16.96 2.65
CA GLY A 315 -2.75 -18.16 2.39
C GLY A 315 -1.37 -17.87 1.81
N VAL A 316 -0.78 -16.74 2.17
CA VAL A 316 0.58 -16.35 1.74
C VAL A 316 1.62 -17.14 2.54
N ARG A 317 2.64 -17.67 1.86
CA ARG A 317 3.68 -18.51 2.48
C ARG A 317 4.83 -17.74 3.13
N THR A 318 4.95 -16.45 2.80
CA THR A 318 5.97 -15.54 3.33
C THR A 318 5.94 -15.54 4.85
N GLN A 319 7.09 -15.83 5.47
CA GLN A 319 7.27 -15.74 6.92
C GLN A 319 7.77 -14.35 7.30
N ILE A 320 7.49 -13.90 8.53
CA ILE A 320 7.88 -12.57 8.99
C ILE A 320 9.00 -12.69 10.02
N LEU A 321 10.12 -12.02 9.77
CA LEU A 321 11.21 -11.83 10.73
C LEU A 321 11.07 -10.45 11.36
N HIS A 322 10.55 -10.42 12.60
CA HIS A 322 10.35 -9.19 13.36
C HIS A 322 11.57 -8.87 14.23
N PHE A 323 12.26 -7.78 13.92
CA PHE A 323 13.43 -7.30 14.66
C PHE A 323 13.00 -6.31 15.76
N GLN A 324 12.95 -6.79 17.00
CA GLN A 324 12.59 -5.97 18.16
C GLN A 324 13.84 -5.52 18.91
N ALA A 325 13.92 -4.21 19.21
CA ALA A 325 14.91 -3.71 20.16
C ALA A 325 14.75 -4.47 21.48
N ASN A 326 15.85 -5.03 22.02
CA ASN A 326 15.86 -5.51 23.39
C ASN A 326 15.42 -4.34 24.28
N LYS A 327 14.19 -4.37 24.81
CA LYS A 327 13.83 -3.49 25.93
C LYS A 327 14.80 -3.88 27.02
N ALA A 328 15.80 -3.02 27.28
CA ALA A 328 16.74 -3.23 28.35
C ALA A 328 15.92 -3.63 29.59
N LEU A 329 16.12 -4.87 30.06
CA LEU A 329 15.61 -5.30 31.34
C LEU A 329 16.14 -4.26 32.32
N LYS A 330 15.27 -3.37 32.80
CA LYS A 330 15.56 -2.57 33.99
C LYS A 330 15.72 -3.60 35.10
N ARG A 331 16.97 -4.04 35.30
CA ARG A 331 17.38 -4.72 36.52
C ARG A 331 17.20 -3.68 37.62
N ASN A 332 16.13 -3.84 38.39
CA ASN A 332 16.04 -3.24 39.72
C ASN A 332 17.05 -3.91 40.64
#